data_AF-A0A2G2AXP1-F1
#
_entry.id   AF-A0A2G2AXP1-F1
#
_cell.length_a   1.000
_cell.length_b   1.000
_cell.length_c   1.000
_cell.angle_alpha   90.00
_cell.angle_beta   90.00
_cell.angle_gamma   90.00
#
_symmetry.space_group_name_H-M   'P 1'
#
loop_
_entity.id
_entity.type
_entity.pdbx_description
1 polymer ?
#
loop_
_entity_poly.entity_id
_entity_poly.type
_entity_poly.pdbx_seq_one_letter_code
_entity_poly.pdbx_strand_id
1 'polypeptide(L)'
;MTFYKKTTLQFIKAISQKSAQKSYEEFKKYVDALRTIQSADADALIAQAEKLQAEQELIAELSSGLPVVGDAIDIVALATGKDLTGRELSSFEAGLTLVSLVAPDLIIQAIKRNPAIAESLGKLMAAVSGAPKKTITKLSKTRKEALQYLDELSKKTPSEEVLKWRDFYYQKIREANKLASLDKAARDKLIKISQEKLEKTLRRDNPLGDTMGDKIADVANDLDEVIVTRPTSPDLADRLAEGAYTKGMNVKGKSADSGIASGYVPAKQKFSKMTDPEEIAKFQRKVDESLQTTDVIVDGKKYTITPQMVGKKQLVVTRGGMELKGVEIFKKGSTESIAVFKSADGRLLDENLVEISEDLLKKYDVDKAIPFEILTDMKGNGLAADIDLAMVGSKKGNKILQNDGLMGNIDANEMGTVAAINKGLKSDAYPDRNLVHHGGENSFMNKDSVPDFPMVGYVPNGAKSVIQNVEEFKEFVHLQKLKGYTIDPNPYWGWGEWDPLHGYK
;
A
#
# COMPACT_ATOMS: atom_id res chain seq x y z
N MET A 1 5.06 22.44 38.36
CA MET A 1 5.57 22.87 37.04
C MET A 1 5.50 21.65 36.13
N THR A 2 4.73 21.77 35.06
CA THR A 2 3.83 20.73 34.52
C THR A 2 4.52 19.56 33.83
N PHE A 3 4.02 18.34 34.07
CA PHE A 3 4.44 17.08 33.46
C PHE A 3 4.51 17.15 31.92
N TYR A 4 3.56 17.85 31.29
CA TYR A 4 3.58 18.22 29.86
C TYR A 4 4.89 18.87 29.42
N LYS A 5 5.48 19.76 30.25
CA LYS A 5 6.76 20.40 29.95
C LYS A 5 7.90 19.38 29.89
N LYS A 6 7.83 18.29 30.66
CA LYS A 6 8.85 17.24 30.71
C LYS A 6 8.75 16.28 29.52
N THR A 7 7.54 15.84 29.16
CA THR A 7 7.29 15.02 27.96
C THR A 7 7.58 15.81 26.69
N THR A 8 7.14 17.08 26.59
CA THR A 8 7.48 17.95 25.46
C THR A 8 8.98 18.22 25.36
N LEU A 9 9.69 18.45 26.48
CA LEU A 9 11.15 18.60 26.45
C LEU A 9 11.84 17.32 26.00
N GLN A 10 11.30 16.15 26.36
CA GLN A 10 11.87 14.86 25.99
C GLN A 10 11.64 14.54 24.51
N PHE A 11 10.47 14.87 23.96
CA PHE A 11 10.19 14.82 22.53
C PHE A 11 11.10 15.77 21.74
N ILE A 12 11.23 17.02 22.20
CA ILE A 12 12.13 18.01 21.59
C ILE A 12 13.57 17.52 21.61
N LYS A 13 14.02 16.91 22.72
CA LYS A 13 15.34 16.29 22.79
C LYS A 13 15.50 15.18 21.78
N ALA A 14 14.50 14.32 21.62
CA ALA A 14 14.54 13.22 20.66
C ALA A 14 14.75 13.72 19.22
N ILE A 15 13.90 14.64 18.75
CA ILE A 15 14.01 15.23 17.41
C ILE A 15 15.19 16.20 17.22
N SER A 16 15.95 16.49 18.28
CA SER A 16 17.10 17.40 18.24
C SER A 16 18.44 16.69 18.37
N GLN A 17 18.46 15.36 18.40
CA GLN A 17 19.72 14.60 18.47
C GLN A 17 20.47 14.59 17.14
N LYS A 18 21.80 14.57 17.25
CA LYS A 18 22.74 14.70 16.11
C LYS A 18 22.87 13.44 15.24
N SER A 19 22.37 12.30 15.70
CA SER A 19 22.41 11.04 14.96
C SER A 19 21.10 10.29 15.16
N ALA A 20 20.67 9.56 14.13
CA ALA A 20 19.44 8.78 14.15
C ALA A 20 19.40 7.80 15.33
N GLN A 21 20.53 7.15 15.64
CA GLN A 21 20.66 6.28 16.81
C GLN A 21 20.37 6.99 18.15
N LYS A 22 20.86 8.22 18.34
CA LYS A 22 20.61 8.98 19.57
C LYS A 22 19.20 9.55 19.59
N SER A 23 18.65 9.92 18.43
CA SER A 23 17.25 10.33 18.28
C SER A 23 16.32 9.21 18.76
N TYR A 24 16.59 7.99 18.28
CA TYR A 24 15.88 6.77 18.69
C TYR A 24 15.97 6.51 20.21
N GLU A 25 17.16 6.56 20.80
CA GLU A 25 17.35 6.38 22.25
C GLU A 25 16.57 7.40 23.09
N GLU A 26 16.46 8.65 22.62
CA GLU A 26 15.70 9.71 23.29
C GLU A 26 14.19 9.61 23.02
N PHE A 27 13.78 9.09 21.85
CA PHE A 27 12.39 8.76 21.53
C PHE A 27 11.86 7.63 22.42
N LYS A 28 12.69 6.61 22.68
CA LYS A 28 12.38 5.55 23.65
C LYS A 28 12.11 6.12 25.05
N LYS A 29 12.95 7.05 25.50
CA LYS A 29 12.74 7.76 26.78
C LYS A 29 11.48 8.63 26.78
N TYR A 30 11.06 9.15 25.62
CA TYR A 30 9.81 9.90 25.47
C TYR A 30 8.60 8.96 25.56
N VAL A 31 8.61 7.82 24.86
CA VAL A 31 7.58 6.77 24.94
C VAL A 31 7.45 6.26 26.38
N ASP A 32 8.57 5.94 27.03
CA ASP A 32 8.57 5.48 28.42
C ASP A 32 8.04 6.56 29.39
N ALA A 33 8.26 7.84 29.10
CA ALA A 33 7.65 8.93 29.86
C ALA A 33 6.14 9.04 29.63
N LEU A 34 5.65 8.81 28.41
CA LEU A 34 4.21 8.80 28.11
C LEU A 34 3.49 7.63 28.78
N ARG A 35 4.13 6.44 28.88
CA ARG A 35 3.61 5.25 29.58
C ARG A 35 3.36 5.44 31.07
N THR A 36 3.94 6.49 31.67
CA THR A 36 3.66 6.84 33.07
C THR A 36 2.36 7.63 33.28
N ILE A 37 1.64 7.96 32.20
CA ILE A 37 0.36 8.68 32.24
C ILE A 37 -0.79 7.66 32.26
N GLN A 38 -1.63 7.69 33.28
CA GLN A 38 -2.89 6.92 33.31
C GLN A 38 -4.05 7.76 32.73
N SER A 39 -4.20 7.76 31.40
CA SER A 39 -5.37 8.36 30.73
C SER A 39 -5.53 7.78 29.32
N ALA A 40 -6.75 7.70 28.80
CA ALA A 40 -7.04 7.19 27.45
C ALA A 40 -6.32 7.96 26.32
N ASP A 41 -6.06 9.27 26.51
CA ASP A 41 -5.28 10.08 25.56
C ASP A 41 -3.79 9.72 25.56
N ALA A 42 -3.28 9.11 26.64
CA ALA A 42 -1.91 8.65 26.72
C ALA A 42 -1.71 7.40 25.86
N ASP A 43 -2.68 6.49 25.79
CA ASP A 43 -2.57 5.28 24.97
C ASP A 43 -2.48 5.62 23.47
N ALA A 44 -3.25 6.61 23.02
CA ALA A 44 -3.16 7.13 21.65
C ALA A 44 -1.82 7.82 21.37
N LEU A 45 -1.31 8.60 22.33
CA LEU A 45 0.01 9.25 22.22
C LEU A 45 1.16 8.25 22.30
N ILE A 46 1.03 7.18 23.09
CA ILE A 46 1.99 6.08 23.18
C ILE A 46 2.01 5.33 21.85
N ALA A 47 0.85 4.98 21.28
CA ALA A 47 0.78 4.32 19.98
C ALA A 47 1.40 5.19 18.86
N GLN A 48 1.13 6.50 18.85
CA GLN A 48 1.77 7.43 17.91
C GLN A 48 3.27 7.56 18.14
N ALA A 49 3.72 7.59 19.41
CA ALA A 49 5.14 7.73 19.74
C ALA A 49 5.93 6.43 19.49
N GLU A 50 5.32 5.26 19.67
CA GLU A 50 5.87 3.95 19.30
C GLU A 50 5.98 3.81 17.79
N LYS A 51 4.98 4.30 17.04
CA LYS A 51 5.04 4.40 15.58
C LYS A 51 6.18 5.31 15.11
N LEU A 52 6.30 6.52 15.69
CA LEU A 52 7.40 7.44 15.41
C LEU A 52 8.78 6.85 15.78
N GLN A 53 8.86 6.08 16.87
CA GLN A 53 10.09 5.38 17.25
C GLN A 53 10.49 4.34 16.21
N ALA A 54 9.54 3.53 15.73
CA ALA A 54 9.77 2.55 14.66
C ALA A 54 10.12 3.22 13.32
N GLU A 55 9.50 4.36 13.01
CA GLU A 55 9.84 5.18 11.83
C GLU A 55 11.26 5.76 11.92
N GLN A 56 11.72 6.18 13.11
CA GLN A 56 13.10 6.68 13.29
C GLN A 56 14.14 5.56 13.19
N GLU A 57 13.79 4.34 13.60
CA GLU A 57 14.60 3.13 13.39
C GLU A 57 14.71 2.81 11.88
N LEU A 58 13.58 2.85 11.17
CA LEU A 58 13.52 2.69 9.72
C LEU A 58 14.24 3.83 8.95
N ILE A 59 14.14 5.08 9.41
CA ILE A 59 14.87 6.23 8.84
C ILE A 59 16.37 6.11 9.11
N ALA A 60 16.80 5.59 10.26
CA ALA A 60 18.22 5.29 10.50
C ALA A 60 18.75 4.24 9.50
N GLU A 61 17.89 3.32 9.06
CA GLU A 61 18.20 2.26 8.09
C GLU A 61 18.11 2.76 6.62
N LEU A 62 17.08 3.55 6.29
CA LEU A 62 16.80 4.13 4.96
C LEU A 62 17.55 5.42 4.64
N SER A 63 18.13 6.11 5.63
CA SER A 63 18.97 7.31 5.43
C SER A 63 20.29 7.01 4.71
N SER A 64 20.48 5.77 4.26
CA SER A 64 21.47 5.37 3.26
C SER A 64 21.02 5.59 1.79
N GLY A 65 19.75 5.94 1.50
CA GLY A 65 19.26 5.95 0.10
C GLY A 65 18.18 6.95 -0.36
N LEU A 66 17.45 7.66 0.51
CA LEU A 66 16.22 8.41 0.10
C LEU A 66 16.23 9.95 -0.09
N PRO A 67 17.28 10.75 0.18
CA PRO A 67 17.25 12.21 -0.08
C PRO A 67 17.19 12.63 -1.57
N VAL A 68 17.31 11.68 -2.51
CA VAL A 68 17.79 11.99 -3.86
C VAL A 68 16.78 12.73 -4.75
N VAL A 69 15.46 12.60 -4.54
CA VAL A 69 14.46 13.11 -5.51
C VAL A 69 14.16 14.60 -5.34
N GLY A 70 13.95 15.07 -4.12
CA GLY A 70 13.75 16.51 -3.85
C GLY A 70 15.01 17.32 -4.16
N ASP A 71 16.16 16.79 -3.75
CA ASP A 71 17.46 17.40 -4.05
C ASP A 71 17.72 17.41 -5.57
N ALA A 72 17.43 16.33 -6.30
CA ALA A 72 17.58 16.31 -7.75
C ALA A 72 16.70 17.35 -8.47
N ILE A 73 15.48 17.55 -8.00
CA ILE A 73 14.54 18.56 -8.53
C ILE A 73 15.10 19.97 -8.32
N ASP A 74 15.55 20.28 -7.12
CA ASP A 74 16.11 21.59 -6.77
C ASP A 74 17.44 21.85 -7.49
N ILE A 75 18.25 20.81 -7.71
CA ILE A 75 19.50 20.87 -8.51
C ILE A 75 19.19 21.20 -9.97
N VAL A 76 18.21 20.52 -10.56
CA VAL A 76 17.77 20.77 -11.94
C VAL A 76 17.21 22.18 -12.07
N ALA A 77 16.45 22.65 -11.08
CA ALA A 77 15.90 23.99 -11.09
C ALA A 77 17.00 25.07 -11.05
N LEU A 78 18.01 24.88 -10.20
CA LEU A 78 19.17 25.78 -10.13
C LEU A 78 20.05 25.75 -11.39
N ALA A 79 20.27 24.56 -11.98
CA ALA A 79 21.09 24.41 -13.16
C ALA A 79 20.45 25.02 -14.42
N THR A 80 19.11 24.93 -14.52
CA THR A 80 18.36 25.43 -15.67
C THR A 80 17.87 26.87 -15.49
N GLY A 81 17.94 27.40 -14.27
CA GLY A 81 17.37 28.70 -13.92
C GLY A 81 15.85 28.72 -14.02
N LYS A 82 15.19 27.55 -14.02
CA LYS A 82 13.73 27.42 -14.18
C LYS A 82 13.18 26.43 -13.16
N ASP A 83 12.05 26.74 -12.54
CA ASP A 83 11.37 25.78 -11.66
C ASP A 83 10.70 24.64 -12.46
N LEU A 84 10.08 23.69 -11.76
CA LEU A 84 9.38 22.56 -12.37
C LEU A 84 8.21 22.95 -13.29
N THR A 85 7.78 24.21 -13.26
CA THR A 85 6.72 24.73 -14.13
C THR A 85 7.29 25.41 -15.37
N GLY A 86 8.62 25.51 -15.50
CA GLY A 86 9.31 26.20 -16.58
C GLY A 86 9.42 27.72 -16.40
N ARG A 87 8.98 28.23 -15.24
CA ARG A 87 9.10 29.65 -14.87
C ARG A 87 10.55 29.93 -14.48
N GLU A 88 11.10 31.02 -15.00
CA GLU A 88 12.44 31.45 -14.61
C GLU A 88 12.50 31.72 -13.11
N LEU A 89 13.49 31.13 -12.44
CA LEU A 89 13.76 31.39 -11.05
C LEU A 89 14.25 32.83 -10.91
N SER A 90 13.58 33.59 -10.05
CA SER A 90 14.16 34.85 -9.60
C SER A 90 15.49 34.57 -8.88
N SER A 91 16.38 35.56 -8.85
CA SER A 91 17.66 35.44 -8.13
C SER A 91 17.47 35.13 -6.63
N PHE A 92 16.31 35.49 -6.09
CA PHE A 92 15.92 35.17 -4.72
C PHE A 92 15.51 33.69 -4.55
N GLU A 93 14.65 33.17 -5.44
CA GLU A 93 14.25 31.75 -5.42
C GLU A 93 15.45 30.84 -5.68
N ALA A 94 16.31 31.16 -6.64
CA ALA A 94 17.56 30.43 -6.86
C ALA A 94 18.49 30.49 -5.63
N GLY A 95 18.52 31.61 -4.91
CA GLY A 95 19.23 31.71 -3.64
C GLY A 95 18.65 30.81 -2.55
N LEU A 96 17.33 30.78 -2.41
CA LEU A 96 16.63 29.99 -1.39
C LEU A 96 16.73 28.48 -1.66
N THR A 97 16.56 28.06 -2.92
CA THR A 97 16.73 26.67 -3.37
C THR A 97 18.16 26.19 -3.14
N LEU A 98 19.17 27.02 -3.43
CA LEU A 98 20.57 26.70 -3.16
C LEU A 98 20.86 26.57 -1.66
N VAL A 99 20.31 27.47 -0.83
CA VAL A 99 20.51 27.39 0.62
C VAL A 99 19.81 26.15 1.21
N SER A 100 18.64 25.80 0.68
CA SER A 100 17.88 24.60 1.07
C SER A 100 18.62 23.31 0.71
N LEU A 101 19.29 23.28 -0.44
CA LEU A 101 20.14 22.15 -0.89
C LEU A 101 21.43 21.98 -0.09
N VAL A 102 22.06 23.09 0.32
CA VAL A 102 23.42 23.03 0.88
C VAL A 102 23.40 22.89 2.40
N ALA A 103 22.35 23.36 3.09
CA ALA A 103 22.25 23.17 4.53
C ALA A 103 20.85 23.42 5.15
N PRO A 104 19.91 22.45 5.04
CA PRO A 104 18.63 22.49 5.76
C PRO A 104 18.84 22.66 7.28
N ASP A 105 19.86 21.99 7.82
CA ASP A 105 20.19 21.98 9.24
C ASP A 105 20.74 23.31 9.76
N LEU A 106 21.35 24.17 8.91
CA LEU A 106 21.90 25.46 9.34
C LEU A 106 20.80 26.51 9.55
N ILE A 107 19.76 26.52 8.71
CA ILE A 107 18.61 27.42 8.86
C ILE A 107 17.83 27.05 10.13
N ILE A 108 17.59 25.76 10.33
CA ILE A 108 16.87 25.24 11.49
C ILE A 108 17.70 25.44 12.78
N GLN A 109 19.02 25.25 12.76
CA GLN A 109 19.88 25.51 13.92
C GLN A 109 20.07 27.01 14.22
N ALA A 110 20.01 27.90 13.23
CA ALA A 110 20.10 29.35 13.42
C ALA A 110 18.81 29.93 14.03
N ILE A 111 17.64 29.49 13.56
CA ILE A 111 16.33 29.89 14.11
C ILE A 111 16.17 29.36 15.55
N LYS A 112 16.64 28.13 15.83
CA LYS A 112 16.59 27.51 17.17
C LYS A 112 17.47 28.19 18.23
N ARG A 113 18.43 29.06 17.86
CA ARG A 113 19.41 29.64 18.79
C ARG A 113 19.18 31.10 19.17
N ASN A 114 18.43 31.90 18.40
CA ASN A 114 18.10 33.29 18.79
C ASN A 114 16.93 33.85 17.95
N PRO A 115 15.78 34.23 18.53
CA PRO A 115 14.64 34.79 17.80
C PRO A 115 14.95 36.09 17.02
N ALA A 116 15.97 36.87 17.43
CA ALA A 116 16.43 38.06 16.71
C ALA A 116 17.13 37.74 15.37
N ILE A 117 17.36 36.45 15.07
CA ILE A 117 17.92 35.99 13.79
C ILE A 117 16.87 36.06 12.67
N ALA A 118 15.56 36.03 12.94
CA ALA A 118 14.55 36.28 11.89
C ALA A 118 14.64 37.73 11.36
N GLU A 119 14.84 38.70 12.25
CA GLU A 119 15.07 40.11 11.91
C GLU A 119 16.46 40.33 11.28
N SER A 120 17.46 39.58 11.74
CA SER A 120 18.83 39.61 11.19
C SER A 120 18.94 38.87 9.86
N LEU A 121 18.09 37.90 9.55
CA LEU A 121 17.96 37.27 8.22
C LEU A 121 17.35 38.29 7.23
N GLY A 122 16.39 39.09 7.69
CA GLY A 122 15.89 40.26 6.95
C GLY A 122 16.99 41.30 6.69
N LYS A 123 17.86 41.56 7.67
CA LYS A 123 19.04 42.45 7.52
C LYS A 123 20.19 41.81 6.71
N LEU A 124 20.38 40.48 6.76
CA LEU A 124 21.35 39.71 5.97
C LEU A 124 20.94 39.70 4.50
N MET A 125 19.65 39.54 4.22
CA MET A 125 19.05 39.70 2.90
C MET A 125 19.26 41.12 2.34
N ALA A 126 19.20 42.15 3.19
CA ALA A 126 19.55 43.53 2.84
C ALA A 126 21.08 43.80 2.80
N ALA A 127 21.91 42.98 3.45
CA ALA A 127 23.37 43.10 3.47
C ALA A 127 24.05 42.32 2.33
N VAL A 128 23.41 41.28 1.78
CA VAL A 128 23.87 40.59 0.56
C VAL A 128 23.87 41.54 -0.65
N SER A 129 23.01 42.57 -0.65
CA SER A 129 23.08 43.72 -1.58
C SER A 129 24.23 44.70 -1.32
N GLY A 130 25.07 44.50 -0.30
CA GLY A 130 26.16 45.43 0.06
C GLY A 130 27.39 44.82 0.76
N ALA A 131 27.60 43.50 0.72
CA ALA A 131 28.59 42.83 1.55
C ALA A 131 30.06 43.01 1.08
N PRO A 132 31.03 43.17 2.01
CA PRO A 132 32.45 43.27 1.65
C PRO A 132 33.01 42.00 0.99
N LYS A 133 33.88 42.21 -0.01
CA LYS A 133 34.45 41.19 -0.91
C LYS A 133 34.94 39.92 -0.22
N LYS A 134 35.52 40.03 0.99
CA LYS A 134 36.12 38.94 1.77
C LYS A 134 35.09 37.94 2.33
N THR A 135 33.87 38.40 2.65
CA THR A 135 32.75 37.55 3.10
C THR A 135 32.14 36.79 1.93
N ILE A 136 32.05 37.46 0.76
CA ILE A 136 31.66 36.82 -0.51
C ILE A 136 32.69 35.76 -0.93
N THR A 137 34.00 35.98 -0.69
CA THR A 137 35.05 34.99 -1.03
C THR A 137 35.02 33.73 -0.14
N LYS A 138 34.56 33.85 1.11
CA LYS A 138 34.42 32.68 2.01
C LYS A 138 33.18 31.86 1.65
N LEU A 139 32.06 32.52 1.38
CA LEU A 139 30.85 31.91 0.82
C LEU A 139 31.11 31.29 -0.56
N SER A 140 32.01 31.86 -1.36
CA SER A 140 32.37 31.30 -2.67
C SER A 140 33.20 30.01 -2.58
N LYS A 141 33.84 29.72 -1.43
CA LYS A 141 34.57 28.47 -1.23
C LYS A 141 33.61 27.30 -0.98
N THR A 142 32.59 27.51 -0.14
CA THR A 142 31.47 26.58 0.05
C THR A 142 30.62 26.47 -1.22
N ARG A 143 30.48 27.56 -1.98
CA ARG A 143 29.93 27.55 -3.34
C ARG A 143 30.78 26.69 -4.28
N LYS A 144 32.11 26.68 -4.16
CA LYS A 144 32.98 25.87 -5.05
C LYS A 144 32.85 24.38 -4.74
N GLU A 145 32.76 24.00 -3.47
CA GLU A 145 32.52 22.61 -3.05
C GLU A 145 31.10 22.16 -3.40
N ALA A 146 30.08 23.00 -3.18
CA ALA A 146 28.71 22.74 -3.62
C ALA A 146 28.60 22.69 -5.15
N LEU A 147 29.24 23.61 -5.87
CA LEU A 147 29.29 23.57 -7.34
C LEU A 147 30.07 22.38 -7.85
N GLN A 148 31.12 21.91 -7.16
CA GLN A 148 31.81 20.66 -7.49
C GLN A 148 30.90 19.46 -7.26
N TYR A 149 30.16 19.42 -6.15
CA TYR A 149 29.20 18.37 -5.88
C TYR A 149 28.04 18.39 -6.90
N LEU A 150 27.54 19.57 -7.28
CA LEU A 150 26.54 19.76 -8.34
C LEU A 150 27.09 19.43 -9.73
N ASP A 151 28.35 19.74 -10.01
CA ASP A 151 29.07 19.37 -11.24
C ASP A 151 29.29 17.85 -11.29
N GLU A 152 29.59 17.20 -10.16
CA GLU A 152 29.67 15.75 -10.05
C GLU A 152 28.29 15.07 -10.15
N LEU A 153 27.23 15.65 -9.57
CA LEU A 153 25.85 15.19 -9.68
C LEU A 153 25.30 15.37 -11.09
N SER A 154 25.59 16.49 -11.75
CA SER A 154 25.18 16.74 -13.13
C SER A 154 25.95 15.86 -14.13
N LYS A 155 27.14 15.39 -13.75
CA LYS A 155 27.88 14.34 -14.49
C LYS A 155 27.39 12.93 -14.20
N LYS A 156 26.67 12.69 -13.10
CA LYS A 156 26.01 11.42 -12.86
C LYS A 156 24.74 11.37 -13.69
N THR A 157 24.68 10.44 -14.63
CA THR A 157 23.42 10.12 -15.31
C THR A 157 22.40 9.73 -14.25
N PRO A 158 21.25 10.44 -14.12
CA PRO A 158 20.22 10.04 -13.19
C PRO A 158 19.85 8.58 -13.47
N SER A 159 19.56 7.80 -12.43
CA SER A 159 19.10 6.43 -12.66
C SER A 159 17.85 6.45 -13.54
N GLU A 160 17.64 5.40 -14.32
CA GLU A 160 16.46 5.26 -15.17
C GLU A 160 15.16 5.44 -14.35
N GLU A 161 15.19 5.03 -13.08
CA GLU A 161 14.08 5.19 -12.13
C GLU A 161 13.81 6.66 -11.78
N VAL A 162 14.85 7.47 -11.52
CA VAL A 162 14.70 8.91 -11.25
C VAL A 162 14.15 9.64 -12.48
N LEU A 163 14.60 9.29 -13.68
CA LEU A 163 14.07 9.86 -14.92
C LEU A 163 12.59 9.50 -15.12
N LYS A 164 12.20 8.26 -14.85
CA LYS A 164 10.80 7.80 -14.89
C LYS A 164 9.92 8.61 -13.93
N TRP A 165 10.38 8.83 -12.70
CA TRP A 165 9.65 9.65 -11.73
C TRP A 165 9.51 11.11 -12.18
N ARG A 166 10.59 11.73 -12.67
CA ARG A 166 10.57 13.10 -13.20
C ARG A 166 9.56 13.23 -14.33
N ASP A 167 9.61 12.32 -15.30
CA ASP A 167 8.73 12.34 -16.47
C ASP A 167 7.27 12.10 -16.05
N PHE A 168 7.03 11.22 -15.08
CA PHE A 168 5.73 11.03 -14.44
C PHE A 168 5.20 12.31 -13.79
N TYR A 169 6.01 13.03 -13.00
CA TYR A 169 5.58 14.29 -12.38
C TYR A 169 5.28 15.38 -13.41
N TYR A 170 6.14 15.56 -14.42
CA TYR A 170 5.88 16.52 -15.49
C TYR A 170 4.62 16.17 -16.27
N GLN A 171 4.36 14.88 -16.50
CA GLN A 171 3.12 14.42 -17.07
C GLN A 171 1.93 14.84 -16.21
N LYS A 172 1.97 14.66 -14.88
CA LYS A 172 0.88 15.10 -13.98
C LYS A 172 0.61 16.60 -14.03
N ILE A 173 1.66 17.42 -14.11
CA ILE A 173 1.51 18.87 -14.27
C ILE A 173 0.80 19.20 -15.59
N ARG A 174 1.20 18.55 -16.70
CA ARG A 174 0.53 18.73 -18.00
C ARG A 174 -0.93 18.28 -17.98
N GLU A 175 -1.21 17.13 -17.38
CA GLU A 175 -2.56 16.59 -17.18
C GLU A 175 -3.45 17.60 -16.44
N ALA A 176 -2.97 18.13 -15.32
CA ALA A 176 -3.68 19.11 -14.51
C ALA A 176 -3.96 20.41 -15.28
N ASN A 177 -2.98 20.92 -16.02
CA ASN A 177 -3.13 22.14 -16.83
C ASN A 177 -4.15 21.95 -17.96
N LYS A 178 -4.13 20.80 -18.66
CA LYS A 178 -5.12 20.49 -19.70
C LYS A 178 -6.53 20.41 -19.12
N LEU A 179 -6.70 19.78 -17.95
CA LEU A 179 -8.00 19.68 -17.29
C LEU A 179 -8.50 21.06 -16.84
N ALA A 180 -7.61 21.90 -16.28
CA ALA A 180 -7.93 23.26 -15.88
C ALA A 180 -8.27 24.17 -17.07
N SER A 181 -7.79 23.87 -18.28
CA SER A 181 -8.13 24.63 -19.49
C SER A 181 -9.51 24.33 -20.07
N LEU A 182 -10.17 23.25 -19.63
CA LEU A 182 -11.53 22.95 -20.05
C LEU A 182 -12.52 23.88 -19.35
N ASP A 183 -13.37 24.54 -20.13
CA ASP A 183 -14.53 25.21 -19.56
C ASP A 183 -15.52 24.19 -18.96
N LYS A 184 -16.40 24.67 -18.08
CA LYS A 184 -17.37 23.83 -17.39
C LYS A 184 -18.29 23.06 -18.35
N ALA A 185 -18.74 23.68 -19.45
CA ALA A 185 -19.67 23.06 -20.38
C ALA A 185 -19.00 21.93 -21.19
N ALA A 186 -17.76 22.14 -21.63
CA ALA A 186 -16.94 21.11 -22.28
C ALA A 186 -16.71 19.93 -21.33
N ARG A 187 -16.35 20.22 -20.07
CA ARG A 187 -16.16 19.19 -19.04
C ARG A 187 -17.44 18.40 -18.75
N ASP A 188 -18.58 19.07 -18.58
CA ASP A 188 -19.87 18.44 -18.34
C ASP A 188 -20.29 17.54 -19.52
N LYS A 189 -20.01 17.97 -20.76
CA LYS A 189 -20.25 17.16 -21.96
C LYS A 189 -19.41 15.88 -21.97
N LEU A 190 -18.12 15.98 -21.62
CA LEU A 190 -17.22 14.82 -21.56
C LEU A 190 -17.65 13.85 -20.46
N ILE A 191 -18.02 14.37 -19.28
CA ILE A 191 -18.56 13.57 -18.18
C ILE A 191 -19.77 12.76 -18.66
N LYS A 192 -20.71 13.41 -19.36
CA LYS A 192 -21.90 12.73 -19.89
C LYS A 192 -21.54 11.61 -20.86
N ILE A 193 -20.64 11.86 -21.82
CA ILE A 193 -20.19 10.85 -22.80
C ILE A 193 -19.55 9.65 -22.07
N SER A 194 -18.66 9.90 -21.11
CA SER A 194 -18.00 8.85 -20.34
C SER A 194 -18.98 8.07 -19.46
N GLN A 195 -19.99 8.73 -18.89
CA GLN A 195 -21.06 8.06 -18.14
C GLN A 195 -21.87 7.12 -19.02
N GLU A 196 -22.26 7.56 -20.22
CA GLU A 196 -23.02 6.74 -21.19
C GLU A 196 -22.23 5.47 -21.58
N LYS A 197 -20.91 5.59 -21.80
CA LYS A 197 -20.04 4.42 -22.08
C LYS A 197 -19.99 3.39 -20.95
N LEU A 198 -20.14 3.86 -19.70
CA LEU A 198 -20.07 3.03 -18.49
C LEU A 198 -21.44 2.57 -17.99
N GLU A 199 -22.54 2.95 -18.64
CA GLU A 199 -23.87 2.57 -18.14
C GLU A 199 -24.04 1.05 -17.98
N LYS A 200 -23.43 0.27 -18.89
CA LYS A 200 -23.42 -1.20 -18.83
C LYS A 200 -22.69 -1.76 -17.60
N THR A 201 -21.71 -1.05 -17.06
CA THR A 201 -20.92 -1.53 -15.90
C THR A 201 -21.71 -1.42 -14.61
N LEU A 202 -22.68 -0.51 -14.55
CA LEU A 202 -23.53 -0.25 -13.38
C LEU A 202 -24.61 -1.31 -13.15
N ARG A 203 -24.91 -2.13 -14.18
CA ARG A 203 -26.00 -3.12 -14.16
C ARG A 203 -25.53 -4.55 -13.91
N ARG A 204 -24.23 -4.75 -13.72
CA ARG A 204 -23.62 -6.08 -13.54
C ARG A 204 -23.62 -6.46 -12.07
N ASP A 205 -23.73 -7.75 -11.81
CA ASP A 205 -23.69 -8.28 -10.44
C ASP A 205 -22.32 -8.06 -9.81
N ASN A 206 -22.32 -7.58 -8.56
CA ASN A 206 -21.10 -7.36 -7.80
C ASN A 206 -20.52 -8.73 -7.35
N PRO A 207 -19.28 -9.09 -7.72
CA PRO A 207 -18.64 -10.32 -7.27
C PRO A 207 -18.50 -10.47 -5.74
N LEU A 208 -18.48 -9.35 -5.00
CA LEU A 208 -18.46 -9.35 -3.54
C LEU A 208 -19.86 -9.52 -2.91
N GLY A 209 -20.90 -9.62 -3.73
CA GLY A 209 -22.29 -9.60 -3.30
C GLY A 209 -22.76 -8.21 -2.86
N ASP A 210 -24.07 -8.05 -2.74
CA ASP A 210 -24.66 -6.75 -2.41
C ASP A 210 -24.34 -6.31 -0.99
N THR A 211 -24.36 -7.21 0.01
CA THR A 211 -24.13 -6.80 1.41
C THR A 211 -22.77 -6.18 1.66
N MET A 212 -21.69 -6.77 1.15
CA MET A 212 -20.35 -6.18 1.29
C MET A 212 -20.15 -5.01 0.33
N GLY A 213 -20.66 -5.14 -0.89
CA GLY A 213 -20.59 -4.08 -1.90
C GLY A 213 -21.26 -2.78 -1.46
N ASP A 214 -22.44 -2.86 -0.85
CA ASP A 214 -23.19 -1.70 -0.37
C ASP A 214 -22.46 -1.01 0.78
N LYS A 215 -21.91 -1.78 1.72
CA LYS A 215 -21.09 -1.21 2.81
C LYS A 215 -19.85 -0.48 2.31
N ILE A 216 -19.20 -0.98 1.25
CA ILE A 216 -18.06 -0.27 0.63
C ILE A 216 -18.55 0.97 -0.14
N ALA A 217 -19.71 0.89 -0.79
CA ALA A 217 -20.35 2.03 -1.46
C ALA A 217 -20.73 3.14 -0.47
N ASP A 218 -21.23 2.79 0.72
CA ASP A 218 -21.52 3.72 1.81
C ASP A 218 -20.24 4.44 2.26
N VAL A 219 -19.13 3.71 2.42
CA VAL A 219 -17.83 4.32 2.76
C VAL A 219 -17.34 5.27 1.66
N ALA A 220 -17.47 4.88 0.40
CA ALA A 220 -17.13 5.75 -0.74
C ALA A 220 -17.95 7.05 -0.74
N ASN A 221 -19.25 6.95 -0.46
CA ASN A 221 -20.16 8.09 -0.32
C ASN A 221 -19.79 8.98 0.87
N ASP A 222 -19.59 8.40 2.05
CA ASP A 222 -19.32 9.12 3.29
C ASP A 222 -17.98 9.89 3.26
N LEU A 223 -16.96 9.33 2.60
CA LEU A 223 -15.64 9.94 2.52
C LEU A 223 -15.48 10.92 1.34
N ASP A 224 -16.45 10.96 0.42
CA ASP A 224 -16.33 11.54 -0.92
C ASP A 224 -15.09 11.00 -1.66
N GLU A 225 -14.99 9.67 -1.74
CA GLU A 225 -13.88 8.95 -2.34
C GLU A 225 -14.33 7.91 -3.38
N VAL A 226 -13.51 7.72 -4.41
CA VAL A 226 -13.65 6.61 -5.34
C VAL A 226 -12.84 5.45 -4.79
N ILE A 227 -13.46 4.29 -4.62
CA ILE A 227 -12.79 3.08 -4.14
C ILE A 227 -12.88 2.05 -5.25
N VAL A 228 -11.80 1.36 -5.59
CA VAL A 228 -11.83 0.25 -6.55
C VAL A 228 -11.25 -0.98 -5.90
N THR A 229 -11.99 -2.08 -5.88
CA THR A 229 -11.51 -3.39 -5.40
C THR A 229 -11.10 -4.28 -6.56
N ARG A 230 -10.06 -5.09 -6.36
CA ARG A 230 -9.68 -6.19 -7.26
C ARG A 230 -10.72 -7.32 -7.20
N PRO A 231 -10.63 -8.32 -8.10
CA PRO A 231 -11.46 -9.51 -8.00
C PRO A 231 -11.22 -10.21 -6.66
N THR A 232 -12.27 -10.36 -5.87
CA THR A 232 -12.27 -11.16 -4.65
C THR A 232 -12.99 -12.48 -4.91
N SER A 233 -12.63 -13.53 -4.17
CA SER A 233 -13.32 -14.81 -4.26
C SER A 233 -14.81 -14.63 -3.90
N PRO A 234 -15.75 -15.15 -4.71
CA PRO A 234 -17.18 -15.08 -4.40
C PRO A 234 -17.53 -15.86 -3.12
N ASP A 235 -16.70 -16.84 -2.74
CA ASP A 235 -16.90 -17.64 -1.53
C ASP A 235 -16.49 -16.91 -0.24
N LEU A 236 -15.89 -15.70 -0.32
CA LEU A 236 -15.37 -15.00 0.85
C LEU A 236 -16.43 -14.85 1.96
N ALA A 237 -17.66 -14.46 1.61
CA ALA A 237 -18.73 -14.29 2.59
C ALA A 237 -19.03 -15.59 3.34
N ASP A 238 -19.10 -16.71 2.63
CA ASP A 238 -19.33 -18.03 3.22
C ASP A 238 -18.18 -18.43 4.15
N ARG A 239 -16.92 -18.20 3.73
CA ARG A 239 -15.75 -18.50 4.58
C ARG A 239 -15.76 -17.65 5.85
N LEU A 240 -16.13 -16.38 5.77
CA LEU A 240 -16.25 -15.52 6.95
C LEU A 240 -17.35 -16.01 7.90
N ALA A 241 -18.50 -16.45 7.36
CA ALA A 241 -19.58 -17.04 8.14
C ALA A 241 -19.16 -18.36 8.82
N GLU A 242 -18.28 -19.14 8.20
CA GLU A 242 -17.64 -20.34 8.77
C GLU A 242 -16.57 -20.04 9.84
N GLY A 243 -16.26 -18.75 10.08
CA GLY A 243 -15.29 -18.34 11.09
C GLY A 243 -13.90 -18.00 10.55
N ALA A 244 -13.70 -17.97 9.22
CA ALA A 244 -12.39 -17.69 8.62
C ALA A 244 -11.91 -16.25 8.88
N TYR A 245 -10.60 -16.07 9.01
CA TYR A 245 -9.94 -14.77 8.97
C TYR A 245 -9.42 -14.53 7.56
N THR A 246 -9.30 -13.28 7.13
CA THR A 246 -8.63 -12.98 5.86
C THR A 246 -7.13 -12.92 6.08
N LYS A 247 -6.38 -13.34 5.07
CA LYS A 247 -4.92 -13.31 5.11
C LYS A 247 -4.41 -11.86 5.12
N GLY A 248 -3.40 -11.57 5.94
CA GLY A 248 -2.69 -10.29 5.92
C GLY A 248 -1.44 -10.34 5.04
N MET A 249 -0.68 -9.24 5.03
CA MET A 249 0.56 -9.13 4.28
C MET A 249 1.62 -10.17 4.68
N ASN A 250 1.56 -10.74 5.88
CA ASN A 250 2.45 -11.80 6.36
C ASN A 250 2.22 -13.15 5.65
N VAL A 251 1.07 -13.36 5.00
CA VAL A 251 0.74 -14.63 4.32
C VAL A 251 0.71 -14.41 2.82
N LYS A 252 1.75 -14.87 2.13
CA LYS A 252 1.86 -14.66 0.68
C LYS A 252 1.18 -15.73 -0.17
N GLY A 253 0.61 -16.77 0.45
CA GLY A 253 -0.13 -17.82 -0.25
C GLY A 253 -1.30 -17.27 -1.07
N LYS A 254 -1.54 -17.85 -2.24
CA LYS A 254 -2.72 -17.59 -3.07
C LYS A 254 -3.88 -18.46 -2.59
N SER A 255 -5.07 -17.89 -2.60
CA SER A 255 -6.30 -18.62 -2.31
C SER A 255 -6.68 -19.55 -3.48
N ALA A 256 -7.52 -20.53 -3.20
CA ALA A 256 -8.21 -21.28 -4.24
C ALA A 256 -9.46 -20.49 -4.70
N ASP A 257 -9.80 -20.64 -5.97
CA ASP A 257 -11.00 -20.09 -6.62
C ASP A 257 -11.93 -21.19 -7.14
N SER A 258 -11.60 -22.44 -6.83
CA SER A 258 -12.30 -23.64 -7.26
C SER A 258 -12.07 -24.75 -6.24
N GLY A 259 -12.83 -25.82 -6.38
CA GLY A 259 -12.65 -27.01 -5.57
C GLY A 259 -13.09 -26.88 -4.12
N ILE A 260 -12.77 -27.93 -3.37
CA ILE A 260 -13.10 -28.03 -1.95
C ILE A 260 -12.55 -26.86 -1.11
N ALA A 261 -11.44 -26.27 -1.57
CA ALA A 261 -10.72 -25.21 -0.88
C ALA A 261 -11.15 -23.80 -1.28
N SER A 262 -12.15 -23.65 -2.16
CA SER A 262 -12.49 -22.35 -2.73
C SER A 262 -12.73 -21.28 -1.66
N GLY A 263 -12.07 -20.14 -1.81
CA GLY A 263 -12.06 -19.04 -0.85
C GLY A 263 -11.02 -19.17 0.28
N TYR A 264 -10.48 -20.36 0.56
CA TYR A 264 -9.39 -20.57 1.53
C TYR A 264 -8.00 -20.47 0.87
N VAL A 265 -6.97 -20.32 1.71
CA VAL A 265 -5.55 -20.42 1.31
C VAL A 265 -5.06 -21.86 1.55
N PRO A 266 -4.89 -22.70 0.52
CA PRO A 266 -4.40 -24.06 0.69
C PRO A 266 -2.93 -24.08 1.12
N ALA A 267 -2.56 -25.00 2.00
CA ALA A 267 -1.17 -25.17 2.42
C ALA A 267 -0.25 -25.64 1.27
N LYS A 268 -0.83 -26.36 0.30
CA LYS A 268 -0.16 -26.72 -0.96
C LYS A 268 -0.67 -25.84 -2.09
N GLN A 269 0.21 -25.02 -2.64
CA GLN A 269 -0.15 -23.98 -3.61
C GLN A 269 -0.54 -24.50 -5.00
N LYS A 270 -0.30 -25.79 -5.28
CA LYS A 270 -0.86 -26.47 -6.47
C LYS A 270 -2.40 -26.57 -6.46
N PHE A 271 -3.03 -26.34 -5.31
CA PHE A 271 -4.49 -26.29 -5.17
C PHE A 271 -5.03 -24.86 -5.07
N SER A 272 -4.18 -23.86 -5.30
CA SER A 272 -4.62 -22.46 -5.41
C SER A 272 -5.11 -22.16 -6.82
N LYS A 273 -5.54 -20.92 -7.08
CA LYS A 273 -5.92 -20.43 -8.42
C LYS A 273 -4.80 -20.38 -9.45
N MET A 274 -3.57 -20.73 -9.09
CA MET A 274 -2.43 -20.67 -9.99
C MET A 274 -2.37 -21.91 -10.88
N THR A 275 -2.02 -21.71 -12.14
CA THR A 275 -1.86 -22.80 -13.13
C THR A 275 -0.40 -23.00 -13.57
N ASP A 276 0.45 -22.00 -13.40
CA ASP A 276 1.86 -22.06 -13.80
C ASP A 276 2.73 -22.79 -12.76
N PRO A 277 3.45 -23.87 -13.13
CA PRO A 277 4.28 -24.63 -12.19
C PRO A 277 5.39 -23.81 -11.50
N GLU A 278 6.00 -22.85 -12.19
CA GLU A 278 7.09 -22.03 -11.62
C GLU A 278 6.55 -21.07 -10.55
N GLU A 279 5.44 -20.38 -10.83
CA GLU A 279 4.74 -19.55 -9.84
C GLU A 279 4.21 -20.41 -8.67
N ILE A 280 3.65 -21.59 -8.93
CA ILE A 280 3.24 -22.53 -7.86
C ILE A 280 4.43 -22.84 -6.94
N ALA A 281 5.59 -23.20 -7.50
CA ALA A 281 6.78 -23.51 -6.70
C ALA A 281 7.29 -22.29 -5.92
N LYS A 282 7.26 -21.10 -6.53
CA LYS A 282 7.63 -19.83 -5.89
C LYS A 282 6.73 -19.50 -4.70
N PHE A 283 5.41 -19.61 -4.86
CA PHE A 283 4.47 -19.34 -3.78
C PHE A 283 4.43 -20.46 -2.74
N GLN A 284 4.72 -21.71 -3.12
CA GLN A 284 4.90 -22.79 -2.15
C GLN A 284 6.05 -22.45 -1.20
N ARG A 285 7.21 -22.01 -1.71
CA ARG A 285 8.32 -21.57 -0.86
C ARG A 285 7.91 -20.46 0.10
N LYS A 286 7.13 -19.47 -0.36
CA LYS A 286 6.64 -18.38 0.52
C LYS A 286 5.68 -18.89 1.60
N VAL A 287 4.84 -19.87 1.29
CA VAL A 287 3.97 -20.52 2.29
C VAL A 287 4.83 -21.27 3.31
N ASP A 288 5.81 -22.04 2.84
CA ASP A 288 6.72 -22.77 3.71
C ASP A 288 7.52 -21.81 4.62
N GLU A 289 8.00 -20.68 4.09
CA GLU A 289 8.62 -19.60 4.86
C GLU A 289 7.65 -19.01 5.91
N SER A 290 6.38 -18.81 5.54
CA SER A 290 5.35 -18.29 6.46
C SER A 290 5.01 -19.26 7.60
N LEU A 291 5.34 -20.54 7.45
CA LEU A 291 5.12 -21.61 8.42
C LEU A 291 6.37 -21.95 9.23
N GLN A 292 7.54 -21.48 8.79
CA GLN A 292 8.81 -21.74 9.47
C GLN A 292 8.99 -20.79 10.65
N THR A 293 9.37 -21.37 11.78
CA THR A 293 9.90 -20.60 12.90
C THR A 293 11.35 -20.29 12.57
N THR A 294 11.73 -19.02 12.52
CA THR A 294 13.13 -18.63 12.31
C THR A 294 13.67 -17.99 13.56
N ASP A 295 14.80 -18.49 14.04
CA ASP A 295 15.56 -17.80 15.08
C ASP A 295 16.46 -16.74 14.43
N VAL A 296 16.27 -15.49 14.78
CA VAL A 296 17.12 -14.38 14.36
C VAL A 296 17.98 -13.94 15.53
N ILE A 297 19.29 -13.84 15.30
CA ILE A 297 20.22 -13.32 16.31
C ILE A 297 20.46 -11.84 16.01
N VAL A 298 20.06 -10.97 16.94
CA VAL A 298 20.33 -9.53 16.90
C VAL A 298 21.16 -9.18 18.13
N ASP A 299 22.36 -8.61 17.93
CA ASP A 299 23.32 -8.27 18.99
C ASP A 299 23.66 -9.44 19.95
N GLY A 300 23.83 -10.63 19.40
CA GLY A 300 24.13 -11.84 20.18
C GLY A 300 22.95 -12.36 21.02
N LYS A 301 21.77 -11.73 20.94
CA LYS A 301 20.53 -12.23 21.53
C LYS A 301 19.71 -12.96 20.49
N LYS A 302 19.29 -14.18 20.83
CA LYS A 302 18.43 -15.02 20.01
C LYS A 302 16.97 -14.59 20.18
N TYR A 303 16.35 -14.16 19.10
CA TYR A 303 14.92 -13.87 19.01
C TYR A 303 14.27 -14.95 18.16
N THR A 304 13.38 -15.75 18.75
CA THR A 304 12.57 -16.68 17.97
C THR A 304 11.47 -15.89 17.29
N ILE A 305 11.63 -15.64 15.99
CA ILE A 305 10.53 -15.20 15.14
C ILE A 305 9.71 -16.46 14.87
N THR A 306 8.71 -16.67 15.73
CA THR A 306 7.66 -17.64 15.44
C THR A 306 7.03 -17.28 14.09
N PRO A 307 6.56 -18.27 13.31
CA PRO A 307 5.93 -18.00 12.03
C PRO A 307 4.82 -17.02 12.37
N GLN A 308 4.89 -15.82 11.81
CA GLN A 308 4.01 -14.74 12.25
C GLN A 308 2.59 -15.16 11.91
N MET A 309 1.92 -15.71 12.91
CA MET A 309 0.49 -15.87 12.99
C MET A 309 -0.17 -16.96 12.11
N VAL A 310 0.58 -17.95 11.58
CA VAL A 310 0.00 -18.95 10.66
C VAL A 310 0.19 -20.39 11.12
N GLY A 311 -0.90 -21.16 11.14
CA GLY A 311 -0.92 -22.61 11.34
C GLY A 311 -1.44 -23.36 10.12
N LYS A 312 -1.66 -24.68 10.28
CA LYS A 312 -2.38 -25.52 9.32
C LYS A 312 -3.47 -26.30 10.03
N LYS A 313 -4.56 -26.58 9.32
CA LYS A 313 -5.52 -27.59 9.74
C LYS A 313 -6.07 -28.34 8.54
N GLN A 314 -6.55 -29.56 8.78
CA GLN A 314 -7.36 -30.25 7.80
C GLN A 314 -8.63 -29.44 7.54
N LEU A 315 -8.97 -29.26 6.26
CA LEU A 315 -10.23 -28.65 5.88
C LEU A 315 -11.38 -29.56 6.31
N VAL A 316 -12.31 -29.02 7.08
CA VAL A 316 -13.55 -29.68 7.48
C VAL A 316 -14.68 -28.72 7.16
N VAL A 317 -15.66 -29.19 6.37
CA VAL A 317 -16.85 -28.40 6.02
C VAL A 317 -18.09 -29.13 6.48
N THR A 318 -19.12 -28.38 6.85
CA THR A 318 -20.44 -28.95 7.18
C THR A 318 -21.43 -28.53 6.11
N ARG A 319 -21.98 -29.48 5.35
CA ARG A 319 -22.97 -29.20 4.30
C ARG A 319 -24.15 -30.17 4.42
N GLY A 320 -25.36 -29.61 4.50
CA GLY A 320 -26.59 -30.41 4.72
C GLY A 320 -26.58 -31.19 6.04
N GLY A 321 -25.89 -30.68 7.07
CA GLY A 321 -25.73 -31.36 8.37
C GLY A 321 -24.71 -32.49 8.39
N MET A 322 -24.00 -32.74 7.27
CA MET A 322 -22.93 -33.73 7.19
C MET A 322 -21.56 -33.06 7.31
N GLU A 323 -20.72 -33.57 8.21
CA GLU A 323 -19.31 -33.21 8.28
C GLU A 323 -18.52 -33.93 7.17
N LEU A 324 -17.80 -33.16 6.37
CA LEU A 324 -16.97 -33.63 5.27
C LEU A 324 -15.52 -33.22 5.52
N LYS A 325 -14.60 -34.18 5.45
CA LYS A 325 -13.16 -33.95 5.67
C LYS A 325 -12.43 -33.88 4.34
N GLY A 326 -11.74 -32.79 4.07
CA GLY A 326 -10.89 -32.66 2.89
C GLY A 326 -9.71 -33.64 2.96
N VAL A 327 -9.49 -34.38 1.89
CA VAL A 327 -8.35 -35.29 1.72
C VAL A 327 -7.72 -35.11 0.34
N GLU A 328 -6.41 -35.36 0.25
CA GLU A 328 -5.66 -35.44 -0.99
C GLU A 328 -5.40 -36.92 -1.30
N ILE A 329 -5.81 -37.38 -2.48
CA ILE A 329 -5.56 -38.74 -2.97
C ILE A 329 -4.62 -38.72 -4.17
N PHE A 330 -3.74 -39.72 -4.26
CA PHE A 330 -2.65 -39.76 -5.25
C PHE A 330 -2.98 -40.72 -6.38
N LYS A 331 -2.65 -40.35 -7.61
CA LYS A 331 -2.77 -41.25 -8.76
C LYS A 331 -1.74 -42.38 -8.61
N LYS A 332 -2.16 -43.63 -8.87
CA LYS A 332 -1.30 -44.82 -8.69
C LYS A 332 -0.02 -44.70 -9.52
N GLY A 333 1.12 -44.84 -8.85
CA GLY A 333 2.45 -44.74 -9.46
C GLY A 333 2.86 -43.32 -9.87
N SER A 334 2.18 -42.29 -9.38
CA SER A 334 2.46 -40.88 -9.72
C SER A 334 2.49 -40.00 -8.46
N THR A 335 3.11 -38.82 -8.58
CA THR A 335 3.05 -37.73 -7.59
C THR A 335 1.85 -36.80 -7.83
N GLU A 336 1.12 -36.98 -8.93
CA GLU A 336 -0.14 -36.31 -9.22
C GLU A 336 -1.20 -36.68 -8.17
N SER A 337 -2.00 -35.70 -7.78
CA SER A 337 -3.02 -35.88 -6.75
C SER A 337 -4.22 -34.99 -7.02
N ILE A 338 -5.38 -35.35 -6.46
CA ILE A 338 -6.57 -34.50 -6.44
C ILE A 338 -7.06 -34.30 -5.01
N ALA A 339 -7.76 -33.18 -4.78
CA ALA A 339 -8.40 -32.87 -3.52
C ALA A 339 -9.87 -33.25 -3.57
N VAL A 340 -10.34 -34.00 -2.56
CA VAL A 340 -11.70 -34.56 -2.50
C VAL A 340 -12.23 -34.45 -1.08
N PHE A 341 -13.54 -34.54 -0.89
CA PHE A 341 -14.14 -34.67 0.44
C PHE A 341 -14.32 -36.15 0.80
N LYS A 342 -14.10 -36.49 2.07
CA LYS A 342 -14.45 -37.78 2.66
C LYS A 342 -15.59 -37.57 3.66
N SER A 343 -16.73 -38.19 3.40
CA SER A 343 -17.87 -38.20 4.32
C SER A 343 -17.65 -39.15 5.49
N ALA A 344 -18.50 -39.02 6.52
CA ALA A 344 -18.43 -39.87 7.73
C ALA A 344 -18.63 -41.38 7.43
N ASP A 345 -19.40 -41.71 6.39
CA ASP A 345 -19.60 -43.09 5.91
C ASP A 345 -18.49 -43.58 4.96
N GLY A 346 -17.46 -42.76 4.72
CA GLY A 346 -16.27 -43.12 3.97
C GLY A 346 -16.34 -42.88 2.46
N ARG A 347 -17.47 -42.39 1.92
CA ARG A 347 -17.56 -42.02 0.50
C ARG A 347 -16.62 -40.86 0.18
N LEU A 348 -16.10 -40.88 -1.04
CA LEU A 348 -15.28 -39.80 -1.58
C LEU A 348 -16.11 -38.98 -2.55
N LEU A 349 -16.19 -37.68 -2.28
CA LEU A 349 -16.99 -36.73 -3.06
C LEU A 349 -16.04 -35.71 -3.70
N ASP A 350 -16.36 -35.30 -4.92
CA ASP A 350 -15.69 -34.16 -5.54
C ASP A 350 -16.13 -32.82 -4.90
N GLU A 351 -15.67 -31.72 -5.48
CA GLU A 351 -16.02 -30.36 -5.06
C GLU A 351 -17.51 -30.01 -5.21
N ASN A 352 -18.21 -30.68 -6.11
CA ASN A 352 -19.65 -30.53 -6.32
C ASN A 352 -20.46 -31.45 -5.40
N LEU A 353 -19.79 -32.14 -4.47
CA LEU A 353 -20.35 -33.19 -3.63
C LEU A 353 -20.93 -34.37 -4.41
N VAL A 354 -20.44 -34.60 -5.62
CA VAL A 354 -20.76 -35.76 -6.42
C VAL A 354 -19.80 -36.88 -6.05
N GLU A 355 -20.35 -38.07 -5.81
CA GLU A 355 -19.54 -39.24 -5.49
C GLU A 355 -18.59 -39.57 -6.65
N ILE A 356 -17.32 -39.77 -6.31
CA ILE A 356 -16.30 -40.08 -7.30
C ILE A 356 -16.56 -41.47 -7.86
N SER A 357 -16.62 -41.56 -9.19
CA SER A 357 -16.89 -42.84 -9.85
C SER A 357 -15.83 -43.89 -9.53
N GLU A 358 -16.25 -45.16 -9.42
CA GLU A 358 -15.34 -46.28 -9.17
C GLU A 358 -14.20 -46.34 -10.20
N ASP A 359 -14.47 -46.01 -11.46
CA ASP A 359 -13.48 -45.99 -12.52
C ASP A 359 -12.42 -44.90 -12.32
N LEU A 360 -12.79 -43.76 -11.72
CA LEU A 360 -11.81 -42.78 -11.28
C LEU A 360 -11.03 -43.33 -10.08
N LEU A 361 -11.70 -43.85 -9.05
CA LEU A 361 -11.05 -44.39 -7.85
C LEU A 361 -10.03 -45.51 -8.17
N LYS A 362 -10.27 -46.35 -9.18
CA LYS A 362 -9.30 -47.36 -9.64
C LYS A 362 -7.95 -46.77 -10.04
N LYS A 363 -7.91 -45.51 -10.48
CA LYS A 363 -6.69 -44.77 -10.87
C LYS A 363 -5.95 -44.15 -9.70
N TYR A 364 -6.56 -44.08 -8.51
CA TYR A 364 -5.99 -43.43 -7.33
C TYR A 364 -5.73 -44.43 -6.19
N ASP A 365 -4.74 -44.13 -5.37
CA ASP A 365 -4.35 -44.87 -4.18
C ASP A 365 -5.08 -44.26 -2.97
N VAL A 366 -6.34 -44.68 -2.79
CA VAL A 366 -7.24 -44.15 -1.75
C VAL A 366 -6.73 -44.47 -0.35
N ASP A 367 -5.99 -45.56 -0.19
CA ASP A 367 -5.40 -45.96 1.09
C ASP A 367 -4.25 -45.03 1.52
N LYS A 368 -3.67 -44.28 0.57
CA LYS A 368 -2.67 -43.24 0.82
C LYS A 368 -3.27 -41.84 0.90
N ALA A 369 -4.58 -41.72 1.13
CA ALA A 369 -5.21 -40.43 1.35
C ALA A 369 -4.56 -39.71 2.54
N ILE A 370 -4.16 -38.46 2.33
CA ILE A 370 -3.64 -37.58 3.39
C ILE A 370 -4.61 -36.44 3.65
N PRO A 371 -4.58 -35.79 4.83
CA PRO A 371 -5.39 -34.61 5.09
C PRO A 371 -5.13 -33.50 4.06
N PHE A 372 -6.20 -32.93 3.51
CA PHE A 372 -6.10 -31.70 2.74
C PHE A 372 -6.02 -30.51 3.71
N GLU A 373 -4.89 -29.82 3.74
CA GLU A 373 -4.63 -28.75 4.70
C GLU A 373 -4.84 -27.36 4.10
N ILE A 374 -5.47 -26.48 4.89
CA ILE A 374 -5.53 -25.04 4.66
C ILE A 374 -4.70 -24.30 5.70
N LEU A 375 -4.25 -23.10 5.37
CA LEU A 375 -3.60 -22.21 6.34
C LEU A 375 -4.62 -21.69 7.35
N THR A 376 -4.17 -21.46 8.58
CA THR A 376 -4.99 -20.92 9.67
C THR A 376 -4.32 -19.74 10.36
N ASP A 377 -5.08 -18.94 11.10
CA ASP A 377 -4.49 -18.09 12.13
C ASP A 377 -3.97 -18.94 13.32
N MET A 378 -3.41 -18.29 14.35
CA MET A 378 -2.93 -18.96 15.57
C MET A 378 -4.03 -19.58 16.43
N LYS A 379 -5.29 -19.19 16.22
CA LYS A 379 -6.45 -19.76 16.91
C LYS A 379 -7.04 -20.95 16.16
N GLY A 380 -6.47 -21.32 15.01
CA GLY A 380 -6.96 -22.41 14.16
C GLY A 380 -8.13 -22.01 13.25
N ASN A 381 -8.43 -20.72 13.11
CA ASN A 381 -9.42 -20.24 12.14
C ASN A 381 -8.82 -20.29 10.74
N GLY A 382 -9.55 -20.80 9.74
CA GLY A 382 -9.02 -20.87 8.38
C GLY A 382 -8.69 -19.48 7.83
N LEU A 383 -7.66 -19.38 6.97
CA LEU A 383 -7.35 -18.14 6.26
C LEU A 383 -8.04 -18.11 4.90
N ALA A 384 -8.85 -17.10 4.69
CA ALA A 384 -9.54 -16.78 3.44
C ALA A 384 -8.80 -15.67 2.66
N ALA A 385 -9.24 -15.44 1.42
CA ALA A 385 -8.81 -14.28 0.65
C ALA A 385 -9.22 -12.96 1.34
N ASP A 386 -8.39 -11.95 1.22
CA ASP A 386 -8.68 -10.56 1.59
C ASP A 386 -9.35 -9.79 0.44
N ILE A 387 -9.83 -8.59 0.77
CA ILE A 387 -10.35 -7.63 -0.20
C ILE A 387 -9.20 -6.71 -0.57
N ASP A 388 -8.54 -7.02 -1.69
CA ASP A 388 -7.48 -6.18 -2.23
C ASP A 388 -8.05 -4.93 -2.88
N LEU A 389 -7.52 -3.76 -2.52
CA LEU A 389 -7.82 -2.52 -3.22
C LEU A 389 -6.99 -2.44 -4.51
N ALA A 390 -7.61 -2.03 -5.61
CA ALA A 390 -6.92 -1.65 -6.83
C ALA A 390 -6.46 -0.19 -6.78
N MET A 391 -7.30 0.70 -6.25
CA MET A 391 -7.01 2.13 -6.09
C MET A 391 -8.02 2.83 -5.20
N VAL A 392 -7.57 3.93 -4.57
CA VAL A 392 -8.43 4.94 -3.95
C VAL A 392 -8.20 6.29 -4.63
N GLY A 393 -9.28 7.01 -4.93
CA GLY A 393 -9.27 8.34 -5.51
C GLY A 393 -9.96 9.34 -4.60
N SER A 394 -9.30 10.46 -4.31
CA SER A 394 -9.84 11.51 -3.42
C SER A 394 -9.67 12.89 -4.04
N LYS A 395 -10.55 13.84 -3.68
CA LYS A 395 -10.37 15.26 -3.99
C LYS A 395 -9.38 15.96 -3.05
N LYS A 396 -9.03 15.33 -1.92
CA LYS A 396 -8.23 15.94 -0.83
C LYS A 396 -6.73 16.09 -1.12
N GLY A 397 -6.25 15.65 -2.30
CA GLY A 397 -5.00 16.13 -2.90
C GLY A 397 -3.66 15.73 -2.27
N ASN A 398 -3.60 14.95 -1.19
CA ASN A 398 -2.33 14.66 -0.50
C ASN A 398 -1.94 13.17 -0.60
N LYS A 399 -0.94 12.88 -1.45
CA LYS A 399 -0.37 11.54 -1.71
C LYS A 399 1.09 11.46 -1.26
N ILE A 400 1.40 11.71 0.01
CA ILE A 400 2.71 11.26 0.49
C ILE A 400 2.55 9.77 0.75
N LEU A 401 2.99 8.97 -0.22
CA LEU A 401 3.11 7.53 -0.04
C LEU A 401 4.13 7.27 1.07
N GLN A 402 3.72 6.48 2.05
CA GLN A 402 4.58 5.99 3.10
C GLN A 402 4.64 4.47 2.96
N ASN A 403 5.83 3.91 3.09
CA ASN A 403 5.96 2.46 3.22
C ASN A 403 5.70 2.10 4.68
N ASP A 404 4.49 1.65 4.97
CA ASP A 404 4.10 1.13 6.26
C ASP A 404 4.47 -0.37 6.33
N GLY A 405 5.20 -0.77 7.37
CA GLY A 405 5.68 -2.15 7.51
C GLY A 405 4.55 -3.21 7.54
N LEU A 406 3.30 -2.80 7.82
CA LEU A 406 2.14 -3.67 7.89
C LEU A 406 1.20 -3.52 6.70
N MET A 407 1.03 -2.29 6.19
CA MET A 407 0.09 -1.95 5.11
C MET A 407 0.75 -1.73 3.73
N GLY A 408 2.08 -1.82 3.66
CA GLY A 408 2.86 -1.61 2.44
C GLY A 408 2.90 -0.14 2.05
N ASN A 409 3.04 0.12 0.75
CA ASN A 409 2.98 1.48 0.24
C ASN A 409 1.53 1.99 0.28
N ILE A 410 1.26 2.95 1.15
CA ILE A 410 -0.06 3.50 1.38
C ILE A 410 0.04 5.00 1.68
N ASP A 411 -0.90 5.80 1.20
CA ASP A 411 -1.03 7.20 1.63
C ASP A 411 -1.99 7.38 2.81
N ALA A 412 -2.00 8.57 3.41
CA ALA A 412 -2.82 8.86 4.58
C ALA A 412 -4.34 8.79 4.30
N ASN A 413 -4.78 9.09 3.07
CA ASN A 413 -6.18 8.96 2.70
C ASN A 413 -6.54 7.48 2.58
N GLU A 414 -5.74 6.72 1.83
CA GLU A 414 -5.90 5.27 1.67
C GLU A 414 -5.97 4.55 3.03
N MET A 415 -5.11 4.93 3.98
CA MET A 415 -5.13 4.38 5.34
C MET A 415 -6.47 4.66 6.05
N GLY A 416 -7.00 5.89 5.90
CA GLY A 416 -8.32 6.27 6.40
C GLY A 416 -9.44 5.46 5.74
N THR A 417 -9.38 5.27 4.43
CA THR A 417 -10.32 4.47 3.65
C THR A 417 -10.30 3.00 4.10
N VAL A 418 -9.12 2.38 4.23
CA VAL A 418 -8.95 1.00 4.71
C VAL A 418 -9.58 0.84 6.10
N ALA A 419 -9.30 1.77 7.01
CA ALA A 419 -9.90 1.75 8.35
C ALA A 419 -11.43 1.88 8.31
N ALA A 420 -11.96 2.77 7.47
CA ALA A 420 -13.39 2.98 7.31
C ALA A 420 -14.10 1.76 6.69
N ILE A 421 -13.51 1.14 5.65
CA ILE A 421 -14.02 -0.10 5.06
C ILE A 421 -14.08 -1.20 6.11
N ASN A 422 -12.99 -1.44 6.84
CA ASN A 422 -12.98 -2.47 7.88
C ASN A 422 -14.03 -2.19 8.96
N LYS A 423 -14.18 -0.93 9.38
CA LYS A 423 -15.22 -0.54 10.34
C LYS A 423 -16.63 -0.80 9.79
N GLY A 424 -16.91 -0.47 8.53
CA GLY A 424 -18.21 -0.68 7.90
C GLY A 424 -18.53 -2.16 7.65
N LEU A 425 -17.51 -2.95 7.29
CA LEU A 425 -17.66 -4.37 7.01
C LEU A 425 -17.86 -5.23 8.25
N LYS A 426 -17.38 -4.79 9.43
CA LYS A 426 -17.65 -5.47 10.71
C LYS A 426 -19.14 -5.77 10.87
N SER A 427 -19.42 -6.94 11.43
CA SER A 427 -20.76 -7.44 11.72
C SER A 427 -20.72 -8.32 12.97
N ASP A 428 -21.88 -8.68 13.50
CA ASP A 428 -21.95 -9.62 14.63
C ASP A 428 -21.32 -10.98 14.33
N ALA A 429 -21.29 -11.39 13.05
CA ALA A 429 -20.64 -12.64 12.61
C ALA A 429 -19.10 -12.57 12.64
N TYR A 430 -18.52 -11.36 12.57
CA TYR A 430 -17.07 -11.15 12.56
C TYR A 430 -16.69 -9.75 13.08
N PRO A 431 -16.87 -9.48 14.39
CA PRO A 431 -16.76 -8.13 14.96
C PRO A 431 -15.32 -7.58 15.00
N ASP A 432 -14.34 -8.48 14.99
CA ASP A 432 -12.91 -8.16 15.16
C ASP A 432 -12.05 -8.48 13.92
N ARG A 433 -12.67 -8.68 12.76
CA ARG A 433 -11.94 -9.04 11.54
C ARG A 433 -11.74 -7.81 10.65
N ASN A 434 -10.50 -7.61 10.22
CA ASN A 434 -10.17 -6.73 9.10
C ASN A 434 -10.25 -7.57 7.82
N LEU A 435 -10.89 -7.05 6.78
CA LEU A 435 -11.01 -7.69 5.46
C LEU A 435 -10.10 -7.03 4.42
N VAL A 436 -9.71 -5.77 4.64
CA VAL A 436 -8.73 -5.04 3.83
C VAL A 436 -7.49 -4.79 4.68
N HIS A 437 -6.31 -5.14 4.19
CA HIS A 437 -5.06 -5.09 4.99
C HIS A 437 -4.02 -4.10 4.51
N HIS A 438 -4.12 -3.60 3.28
CA HIS A 438 -3.10 -2.74 2.68
C HIS A 438 -3.70 -1.71 1.72
N GLY A 439 -2.84 -0.81 1.24
CA GLY A 439 -3.18 0.21 0.25
C GLY A 439 -3.55 -0.37 -1.12
N GLY A 440 -3.87 0.52 -2.06
CA GLY A 440 -4.21 0.15 -3.43
C GLY A 440 -3.03 -0.46 -4.20
N GLU A 441 -3.32 -1.40 -5.10
CA GLU A 441 -2.36 -1.96 -6.05
C GLU A 441 -1.72 -0.87 -6.94
N ASN A 442 -2.40 0.25 -7.17
CA ASN A 442 -1.83 1.40 -7.87
C ASN A 442 -0.63 2.04 -7.15
N SER A 443 -0.51 1.83 -5.83
CA SER A 443 0.60 2.26 -4.99
C SER A 443 1.70 1.18 -4.83
N PHE A 444 1.44 -0.05 -5.29
CA PHE A 444 2.41 -1.14 -5.25
C PHE A 444 3.42 -1.04 -6.41
N MET A 445 4.57 -0.44 -6.15
CA MET A 445 5.61 -0.14 -7.15
C MET A 445 6.40 -1.39 -7.59
N ASN A 446 5.71 -2.33 -8.21
CA ASN A 446 6.28 -3.56 -8.76
C ASN A 446 6.02 -3.63 -10.26
N LYS A 447 7.08 -3.89 -11.04
CA LYS A 447 7.02 -4.07 -12.49
C LYS A 447 6.13 -5.24 -12.95
N ASP A 448 5.92 -6.22 -12.08
CA ASP A 448 5.07 -7.39 -12.34
C ASP A 448 3.60 -7.12 -11.97
N SER A 449 3.28 -5.92 -11.45
CA SER A 449 1.90 -5.51 -11.16
C SER A 449 1.12 -5.34 -12.46
N VAL A 450 -0.03 -6.01 -12.53
CA VAL A 450 -1.00 -5.89 -13.62
C VAL A 450 -2.40 -5.75 -13.03
N PRO A 451 -3.31 -5.01 -13.68
CA PRO A 451 -4.69 -4.93 -13.24
C PRO A 451 -5.40 -6.26 -13.53
N ASP A 452 -6.11 -6.80 -12.53
CA ASP A 452 -6.92 -8.03 -12.67
C ASP A 452 -8.40 -7.69 -12.85
N PHE A 453 -9.16 -8.57 -13.50
CA PHE A 453 -10.59 -8.36 -13.75
C PHE A 453 -11.43 -9.60 -13.38
N PRO A 454 -12.71 -9.43 -12.99
CA PRO A 454 -13.44 -8.15 -12.89
C PRO A 454 -13.12 -7.35 -11.62
N MET A 455 -12.95 -6.02 -11.76
CA MET A 455 -12.86 -5.09 -10.63
C MET A 455 -14.23 -4.49 -10.31
N VAL A 456 -14.37 -3.87 -9.14
CA VAL A 456 -15.57 -3.12 -8.78
C VAL A 456 -15.19 -1.72 -8.33
N GLY A 457 -15.67 -0.71 -9.05
CA GLY A 457 -15.55 0.69 -8.68
C GLY A 457 -16.77 1.17 -7.89
N TYR A 458 -16.55 1.68 -6.69
CA TYR A 458 -17.52 2.32 -5.81
C TYR A 458 -17.29 3.82 -5.88
N VAL A 459 -18.35 4.58 -6.20
CA VAL A 459 -18.26 6.03 -6.37
C VAL A 459 -19.08 6.78 -5.32
N PRO A 460 -18.77 8.07 -5.02
CA PRO A 460 -19.40 8.83 -3.94
C PRO A 460 -20.90 9.11 -4.00
N ASN A 461 -21.62 8.53 -4.95
CA ASN A 461 -23.09 8.59 -4.99
C ASN A 461 -23.72 7.22 -4.69
N GLY A 462 -22.95 6.27 -4.14
CA GLY A 462 -23.37 4.91 -3.83
C GLY A 462 -23.42 3.96 -5.04
N ALA A 463 -23.15 4.44 -6.26
CA ALA A 463 -23.17 3.57 -7.43
C ALA A 463 -21.97 2.61 -7.46
N LYS A 464 -22.23 1.38 -7.93
CA LYS A 464 -21.26 0.30 -8.09
C LYS A 464 -21.06 0.04 -9.58
N SER A 465 -19.81 -0.05 -10.04
CA SER A 465 -19.43 -0.26 -11.44
C SER A 465 -18.54 -1.48 -11.55
N VAL A 466 -19.04 -2.57 -12.12
CA VAL A 466 -18.24 -3.80 -12.34
C VAL A 466 -17.49 -3.66 -13.66
N ILE A 467 -16.16 -3.64 -13.59
CA ILE A 467 -15.23 -3.36 -14.67
C ILE A 467 -14.61 -4.68 -15.15
N GLN A 468 -14.80 -5.05 -16.41
CA GLN A 468 -14.47 -6.38 -16.93
C GLN A 468 -13.12 -6.46 -17.66
N ASN A 469 -12.54 -5.31 -18.01
CA ASN A 469 -11.28 -5.26 -18.75
C ASN A 469 -10.60 -3.90 -18.59
N VAL A 470 -9.37 -3.81 -19.12
CA VAL A 470 -8.52 -2.62 -19.03
C VAL A 470 -9.13 -1.38 -19.69
N GLU A 471 -9.87 -1.53 -20.78
CA GLU A 471 -10.47 -0.38 -21.49
C GLU A 471 -11.63 0.22 -20.69
N GLU A 472 -12.49 -0.62 -20.11
CA GLU A 472 -13.52 -0.16 -19.17
C GLU A 472 -12.88 0.49 -17.93
N PHE A 473 -11.72 -0.01 -17.50
CA PHE A 473 -11.02 0.57 -16.36
C PHE A 473 -10.43 1.95 -16.67
N LYS A 474 -9.78 2.11 -17.82
CA LYS A 474 -9.28 3.40 -18.31
C LYS A 474 -10.41 4.42 -18.43
N GLU A 475 -11.55 4.03 -18.98
CA GLU A 475 -12.73 4.90 -19.10
C GLU A 475 -13.31 5.25 -17.71
N PHE A 476 -13.38 4.29 -16.79
CA PHE A 476 -13.80 4.54 -15.41
C PHE A 476 -12.90 5.58 -14.73
N VAL A 477 -11.58 5.39 -14.78
CA VAL A 477 -10.61 6.32 -14.20
C VAL A 477 -10.67 7.69 -14.88
N HIS A 478 -10.85 7.74 -16.21
CA HIS A 478 -11.03 8.98 -16.95
C HIS A 478 -12.26 9.76 -16.48
N LEU A 479 -13.41 9.09 -16.31
CA LEU A 479 -14.62 9.71 -15.76
C LEU A 479 -14.37 10.30 -14.36
N GLN A 480 -13.69 9.56 -13.47
CA GLN A 480 -13.44 10.07 -12.11
C GLN A 480 -12.46 11.26 -12.11
N LYS A 481 -11.42 11.23 -12.95
CA LYS A 481 -10.55 12.40 -13.16
C LYS A 481 -11.33 13.61 -13.69
N LEU A 482 -12.22 13.41 -14.66
CA LEU A 482 -13.12 14.46 -15.13
C LEU A 482 -14.05 14.98 -14.02
N LYS A 483 -14.39 14.19 -13.01
CA LYS A 483 -15.14 14.65 -11.82
C LYS A 483 -14.27 15.32 -10.76
N GLY A 484 -12.95 15.40 -10.97
CA GLY A 484 -12.00 16.10 -10.10
C GLY A 484 -11.37 15.22 -9.03
N TYR A 485 -11.52 13.90 -9.09
CA TYR A 485 -10.82 12.99 -8.18
C TYR A 485 -9.37 12.80 -8.63
N THR A 486 -8.45 12.83 -7.69
CA THR A 486 -7.04 12.50 -7.92
C THR A 486 -6.84 11.00 -7.79
N ILE A 487 -6.96 10.29 -8.92
CA ILE A 487 -6.83 8.84 -9.00
C ILE A 487 -5.87 8.49 -10.13
N ASP A 488 -4.75 7.85 -9.80
CA ASP A 488 -3.69 7.57 -10.76
C ASP A 488 -3.42 6.08 -10.82
N PRO A 489 -3.32 5.50 -12.04
CA PRO A 489 -2.95 4.11 -12.19
C PRO A 489 -1.50 3.88 -11.75
N ASN A 490 -1.18 2.61 -11.50
CA ASN A 490 0.20 2.21 -11.32
C ASN A 490 1.02 2.60 -12.56
N PRO A 491 2.18 3.25 -12.43
CA PRO A 491 3.03 3.58 -13.59
C PRO A 491 3.49 2.34 -14.38
N TYR A 492 3.56 1.17 -13.75
CA TYR A 492 3.93 -0.08 -14.42
C TYR A 492 2.83 -0.70 -15.28
N TRP A 493 1.58 -0.23 -15.19
CA TRP A 493 0.49 -0.74 -16.03
C TRP A 493 0.57 -0.25 -17.49
N GLY A 494 1.45 0.71 -17.80
CA GLY A 494 1.73 1.11 -19.18
C GLY A 494 0.61 1.90 -19.89
N TRP A 495 -0.28 2.56 -19.15
CA TRP A 495 -1.43 3.29 -19.71
C TRP A 495 -1.07 4.63 -20.39
N GLY A 496 0.20 5.03 -20.38
CA GLY A 496 0.67 6.27 -21.01
C GLY A 496 0.15 7.56 -20.37
N GLU A 497 0.15 8.64 -21.16
CA GLU A 497 -0.32 9.96 -20.73
C GLU A 497 -1.85 10.05 -20.79
N TRP A 498 -2.44 10.57 -19.71
CA TRP A 498 -3.87 10.88 -19.68
C TRP A 498 -4.16 12.19 -20.42
N ASP A 499 -5.24 12.19 -21.19
CA ASP A 499 -5.74 13.37 -21.88
C ASP A 499 -7.20 13.64 -21.48
N PRO A 500 -7.58 14.87 -21.09
CA PRO A 500 -8.96 15.16 -20.72
C PRO A 500 -9.99 14.96 -21.84
N LEU A 501 -9.58 14.93 -23.12
CA LEU A 501 -10.51 14.72 -24.23
C LEU A 501 -10.62 13.25 -24.62
N HIS A 502 -9.56 12.46 -24.40
CA HIS A 502 -9.46 11.09 -24.93
C HIS A 502 -9.23 10.00 -23.88
N GLY A 503 -8.95 10.36 -22.62
CA GLY A 503 -8.58 9.41 -21.57
C GLY A 503 -7.12 8.95 -21.66
N TYR A 504 -6.86 7.76 -21.13
CA TYR A 504 -5.57 7.08 -21.27
C TYR A 504 -5.46 6.41 -22.63
N LYS A 505 -4.29 6.51 -23.27
CA LYS A 505 -4.04 5.90 -24.59
C LYS A 505 -3.70 4.42 -24.52
#